data_AF-A0A517XWF4-F1
#
_entry.id   AF-A0A517XWF4-F1
#
_cell.length_a   1.000
_cell.length_b   1.000
_cell.length_c   1.000
_cell.angle_alpha   90.00
_cell.angle_beta   90.00
_cell.angle_gamma   90.00
#
_symmetry.space_group_name_H-M   'P 1'
#
loop_
_entity.id
_entity.type
_entity.pdbx_description
1 polymer ?
#
loop_
_entity_poly.entity_id
_entity_poly.type
_entity_poly.pdbx_seq_one_letter_code
_entity_poly.pdbx_strand_id
1 'polypeptide(L)'
;MAVCEDLLAVLSRIERHVPLTYRLCFAPTPEPTTWDAAAAINDLGVAVEGGANNQKRYLVMPTASPFTPYVTTFPNGETLGRVYPEGNPDSVVLTPAGLYSDWCIVGGNFGVALPKPSGYDLVAALQRAVRAEFRKVGTCYVGPKAYDLAESGVRLAISTRADPKSDLRLPKRKRHAEPGSVLSSGDS
;
A
#
# COMPACT_ATOMS: atom_id res chain seq x y z
N MET A 1 3.08 -5.07 -2.29
CA MET A 1 4.00 -5.18 -1.14
C MET A 1 4.80 -3.89 -1.09
N ALA A 2 4.78 -3.20 0.04
CA ALA A 2 5.40 -1.89 0.19
C ALA A 2 5.60 -1.62 1.68
N VAL A 3 6.60 -0.81 2.01
CA VAL A 3 6.74 -0.16 3.32
C VAL A 3 6.41 1.34 3.20
N CYS A 4 6.58 2.10 4.28
CA CYS A 4 6.18 3.52 4.32
C CYS A 4 6.78 4.33 3.17
N GLU A 5 8.08 4.23 2.94
CA GLU A 5 8.80 4.99 1.93
C GLU A 5 8.28 4.69 0.51
N ASP A 6 8.00 3.42 0.23
CA ASP A 6 7.44 2.99 -1.05
C ASP A 6 6.02 3.57 -1.26
N LEU A 7 5.18 3.55 -0.21
CA LEU A 7 3.83 4.09 -0.26
C LEU A 7 3.85 5.61 -0.45
N LEU A 8 4.72 6.32 0.28
CA LEU A 8 4.89 7.76 0.16
C LEU A 8 5.37 8.16 -1.23
N ALA A 9 6.27 7.39 -1.86
CA ALA A 9 6.71 7.65 -3.24
C ALA A 9 5.54 7.61 -4.24
N VAL A 10 4.64 6.64 -4.09
CA VAL A 10 3.45 6.51 -4.94
C VAL A 10 2.41 7.59 -4.65
N LEU A 11 2.08 7.81 -3.39
CA LEU A 11 1.00 8.73 -3.00
C LEU A 11 1.39 10.19 -3.25
N SER A 12 2.61 10.59 -2.86
CA SER A 12 3.12 11.95 -3.11
C SER A 12 3.18 12.29 -4.60
N ARG A 13 3.41 11.29 -5.46
CA ARG A 13 3.39 11.48 -6.91
C ARG A 13 2.02 11.93 -7.41
N ILE A 14 0.95 11.44 -6.80
CA ILE A 14 -0.43 11.81 -7.16
C ILE A 14 -0.79 13.14 -6.51
N GLU A 15 -0.45 13.32 -5.23
CA GLU A 15 -0.69 14.55 -4.46
C GLU A 15 -0.09 15.80 -5.13
N ARG A 16 1.04 15.67 -5.84
CA ARG A 16 1.65 16.76 -6.62
C ARG A 16 0.76 17.29 -7.76
N HIS A 17 -0.20 16.50 -8.23
CA HIS A 17 -1.09 16.86 -9.34
C HIS A 17 -2.53 17.07 -8.88
N VAL A 18 -2.98 16.32 -7.88
CA VAL A 18 -4.33 16.38 -7.33
C VAL A 18 -4.21 16.32 -5.81
N PRO A 19 -4.56 17.38 -5.06
CA PRO A 19 -4.57 17.34 -3.60
C PRO A 19 -5.54 16.26 -3.11
N LEU A 20 -5.04 15.34 -2.27
CA LEU A 20 -5.82 14.22 -1.72
C LEU A 20 -6.08 14.40 -0.23
N THR A 21 -7.18 13.83 0.22
CA THR A 21 -7.49 13.66 1.65
C THR A 21 -7.58 12.18 1.98
N TYR A 22 -7.15 11.81 3.18
CA TYR A 22 -7.14 10.45 3.69
C TYR A 22 -8.00 10.42 4.95
N ARG A 23 -9.00 9.53 4.99
CA ARG A 23 -9.90 9.40 6.15
C ARG A 23 -9.92 7.98 6.66
N LEU A 24 -9.76 7.78 7.96
CA LEU A 24 -9.82 6.45 8.55
C LEU A 24 -11.24 5.87 8.40
N CYS A 25 -11.37 4.71 7.75
CA CYS A 25 -12.68 4.09 7.49
C CYS A 25 -13.42 3.70 8.77
N PHE A 26 -12.68 3.33 9.82
CA PHE A 26 -13.22 2.89 11.10
C PHE A 26 -12.58 3.73 12.21
N ALA A 27 -13.21 4.86 12.52
CA ALA A 27 -12.71 5.76 13.57
C ALA A 27 -13.30 5.40 14.94
N PRO A 28 -12.53 5.58 16.03
CA PRO A 28 -13.01 5.41 17.40
C PRO A 28 -13.89 6.58 17.88
N THR A 29 -14.02 7.63 17.07
CA THR A 29 -14.78 8.86 17.36
C THR A 29 -15.80 9.12 16.25
N PRO A 30 -16.89 9.88 16.51
CA PRO A 30 -17.89 10.22 15.50
C PRO A 30 -17.31 11.00 14.32
N GLU A 31 -16.37 11.91 14.60
CA GLU A 31 -15.61 12.60 13.57
C GLU A 31 -14.45 11.70 13.12
N PRO A 32 -14.37 11.35 11.83
CA PRO A 32 -13.33 10.47 11.34
C PRO A 32 -11.98 11.19 11.32
N THR A 33 -10.95 10.50 11.81
CA THR A 33 -9.57 10.99 11.71
C THR A 33 -9.22 11.22 10.24
N THR A 34 -8.79 12.43 9.93
CA THR A 34 -8.55 12.92 8.57
C THR A 34 -7.13 13.48 8.48
N TRP A 35 -6.47 13.22 7.35
CA TRP A 35 -5.15 13.75 7.01
C TRP A 35 -5.19 14.35 5.60
N ASP A 36 -4.51 15.49 5.43
CA ASP A 36 -4.42 16.19 4.14
C ASP A 36 -3.23 15.73 3.28
N ALA A 37 -2.46 14.78 3.78
CA ALA A 37 -1.35 14.15 3.06
C ALA A 37 -1.04 12.78 3.63
N ALA A 38 -0.58 11.85 2.79
CA ALA A 38 -0.12 10.54 3.20
C ALA A 38 1.02 10.62 4.22
N ALA A 39 1.92 11.60 4.07
CA ALA A 39 3.06 11.83 4.96
C ALA A 39 2.66 12.18 6.40
N ALA A 40 1.42 12.63 6.63
CA ALA A 40 0.91 12.93 7.97
C ALA A 40 0.37 11.69 8.71
N ILE A 41 0.28 10.54 8.03
CA ILE A 41 -0.18 9.28 8.63
C ILE A 41 1.02 8.57 9.26
N ASN A 42 1.17 8.72 10.58
CA ASN A 42 2.34 8.24 11.33
C ASN A 42 2.63 6.74 11.17
N ASP A 43 1.59 5.91 11.02
CA ASP A 43 1.72 4.46 10.91
C ASP A 43 1.40 3.94 9.49
N LEU A 44 1.52 4.80 8.48
CA LEU A 44 1.48 4.37 7.09
C LEU A 44 2.63 3.38 6.84
N GLY A 45 2.34 2.25 6.19
CA GLY A 45 3.36 1.23 5.94
C GLY A 45 3.66 0.32 7.13
N VAL A 46 2.90 0.41 8.22
CA VAL A 46 3.00 -0.50 9.37
C VAL A 46 1.84 -1.49 9.34
N ALA A 47 2.15 -2.77 9.51
CA ALA A 47 1.13 -3.81 9.67
C ALA A 47 1.02 -4.20 11.15
N VAL A 48 -0.16 -3.99 11.76
CA VAL A 48 -0.34 -4.22 13.21
C VAL A 48 -0.89 -5.62 13.53
N GLU A 49 -1.84 -6.11 12.73
CA GLU A 49 -2.51 -7.39 13.00
C GLU A 49 -2.04 -8.56 12.10
N GLY A 50 -1.04 -8.30 11.27
CA GLY A 50 -0.41 -9.33 10.43
C GLY A 50 -1.26 -9.85 9.26
N GLY A 51 -2.52 -9.47 9.12
CA GLY A 51 -3.36 -9.83 7.96
C GLY A 51 -3.97 -8.61 7.27
N ALA A 52 -4.16 -8.65 5.96
CA ALA A 52 -4.73 -7.55 5.17
C ALA A 52 -6.16 -7.14 5.62
N ASN A 53 -6.95 -8.09 6.12
CA ASN A 53 -8.35 -7.84 6.51
C ASN A 53 -8.50 -7.00 7.78
N ASN A 54 -7.46 -6.96 8.62
CA ASN A 54 -7.47 -6.24 9.88
C ASN A 54 -6.49 -5.05 9.87
N GLN A 55 -6.00 -4.66 8.70
CA GLN A 55 -5.23 -3.42 8.57
C GLN A 55 -6.17 -2.21 8.62
N LYS A 56 -5.60 -1.08 9.05
CA LYS A 56 -6.25 0.21 8.87
C LYS A 56 -6.59 0.39 7.40
N ARG A 57 -7.79 0.91 7.14
CA ARG A 57 -8.26 1.26 5.80
C ARG A 57 -8.52 2.75 5.76
N TYR A 58 -8.13 3.34 4.65
CA TYR A 58 -8.30 4.76 4.41
C TYR A 58 -9.20 4.95 3.21
N LEU A 59 -10.16 5.86 3.35
CA LEU A 59 -10.86 6.41 2.21
C LEU A 59 -10.02 7.56 1.65
N VAL A 60 -9.52 7.39 0.43
CA VAL A 60 -8.69 8.37 -0.27
C VAL A 60 -9.54 9.05 -1.33
N MET A 61 -9.59 10.37 -1.33
CA MET A 61 -10.39 11.14 -2.30
C MET A 61 -9.79 12.52 -2.57
N PRO A 62 -10.07 13.13 -3.73
CA PRO A 62 -9.69 14.52 -3.99
C PRO A 62 -10.21 15.45 -2.89
N THR A 63 -9.40 16.43 -2.49
CA THR A 63 -9.75 17.38 -1.42
C THR A 63 -11.02 18.18 -1.75
N ALA A 64 -11.23 18.48 -3.04
CA ALA A 64 -12.39 19.22 -3.51
C ALA A 64 -13.68 18.38 -3.63
N SER A 65 -13.60 17.04 -3.52
CA SER A 65 -14.78 16.19 -3.61
C SER A 65 -15.65 16.31 -2.36
N PRO A 66 -16.99 16.36 -2.51
CA PRO A 66 -17.89 16.33 -1.36
C PRO A 66 -17.68 15.10 -0.49
N PHE A 67 -17.69 15.28 0.83
CA PHE A 67 -17.51 14.21 1.80
C PHE A 67 -18.78 14.01 2.62
N THR A 68 -19.25 12.76 2.68
CA THR A 68 -20.40 12.35 3.48
C THR A 68 -19.93 11.42 4.61
N PRO A 69 -19.84 11.89 5.86
CA PRO A 69 -19.54 11.03 7.00
C PRO A 69 -20.74 10.14 7.34
N TYR A 70 -20.48 8.94 7.86
CA TYR A 70 -21.48 8.09 8.47
C TYR A 70 -21.17 7.89 9.94
N VAL A 71 -22.19 7.91 10.79
CA VAL A 71 -22.04 7.77 12.23
C VAL A 71 -22.92 6.63 12.69
N THR A 72 -22.35 5.70 13.46
CA THR A 72 -23.09 4.56 14.05
C THR A 72 -23.14 4.74 15.56
N THR A 73 -24.36 4.73 16.10
CA THR A 73 -24.59 4.72 17.56
C THR A 73 -24.99 3.33 18.00
N PHE A 74 -24.27 2.80 18.99
CA PHE A 74 -24.52 1.48 19.57
C PHE A 74 -25.48 1.56 20.77
N PRO A 75 -26.11 0.45 21.18
CA PRO A 75 -27.04 0.43 22.32
C PRO A 75 -26.44 0.89 23.66
N ASN A 76 -25.12 0.81 23.82
CA ASN A 76 -24.38 1.31 24.99
C ASN A 76 -24.18 2.84 24.97
N GLY A 77 -24.68 3.54 23.95
CA GLY A 77 -24.51 4.99 23.75
C GLY A 77 -23.19 5.38 23.09
N GLU A 78 -22.32 4.42 22.77
CA GLU A 78 -21.07 4.68 22.04
C GLU A 78 -21.37 5.08 20.60
N THR A 79 -20.68 6.10 20.12
CA THR A 79 -20.86 6.61 18.76
C THR A 79 -19.53 6.58 18.02
N LEU A 80 -19.50 5.84 16.90
CA LEU A 80 -18.30 5.65 16.10
C LEU A 80 -18.49 6.18 14.69
N GLY A 81 -17.46 6.85 14.18
CA GLY A 81 -17.37 7.32 12.82
C GLY A 81 -17.06 6.17 11.87
N ARG A 82 -17.79 6.13 10.76
CA ARG A 82 -17.53 5.23 9.64
C ARG A 82 -17.46 6.04 8.38
N VAL A 83 -16.54 5.66 7.51
CA VAL A 83 -16.40 6.28 6.21
C VAL A 83 -16.50 5.19 5.15
N TYR A 84 -17.56 5.30 4.35
CA TYR A 84 -17.95 4.31 3.36
C TYR A 84 -17.86 4.90 1.95
N PRO A 85 -17.31 4.17 0.97
CA PRO A 85 -17.26 4.60 -0.42
C PRO A 85 -18.65 4.77 -1.05
N GLU A 86 -19.69 4.15 -0.52
CA GLU A 86 -21.07 4.24 -1.02
C GLU A 86 -21.63 5.67 -0.99
N GLY A 87 -21.30 6.43 0.06
CA GLY A 87 -21.64 7.85 0.19
C GLY A 87 -20.59 8.81 -0.39
N ASN A 88 -19.48 8.26 -0.91
CA ASN A 88 -18.30 9.00 -1.35
C ASN A 88 -17.78 8.42 -2.68
N PRO A 89 -18.52 8.58 -3.79
CA PRO A 89 -18.27 7.87 -5.05
C PRO A 89 -16.95 8.22 -5.75
N ASP A 90 -16.36 9.37 -5.43
CA ASP A 90 -15.08 9.83 -6.00
C ASP A 90 -13.85 9.25 -5.26
N SER A 91 -14.08 8.27 -4.37
CA SER A 91 -13.07 7.75 -3.48
C SER A 91 -12.52 6.39 -3.89
N VAL A 92 -11.34 6.09 -3.34
CA VAL A 92 -10.70 4.78 -3.38
C VAL A 92 -10.49 4.31 -1.95
N VAL A 93 -10.82 3.05 -1.68
CA VAL A 93 -10.44 2.39 -0.43
C VAL A 93 -9.00 1.94 -0.57
N LEU A 94 -8.13 2.43 0.29
CA LEU A 94 -6.73 2.05 0.42
C LEU A 94 -6.54 1.20 1.66
N THR A 95 -6.10 -0.04 1.47
CA THR A 95 -5.53 -0.89 2.53
C THR A 95 -4.02 -0.89 2.30
N PRO A 96 -3.23 -0.06 3.00
CA PRO A 96 -1.80 0.02 2.76
C PRO A 96 -1.14 -1.32 3.06
N ALA A 97 -0.09 -1.64 2.30
CA ALA A 97 0.82 -2.70 2.68
C ALA A 97 1.61 -2.24 3.92
N GLY A 98 2.24 -3.16 4.64
CA GLY A 98 3.09 -2.74 5.74
C GLY A 98 3.98 -3.80 6.33
N LEU A 99 5.00 -3.35 7.05
CA LEU A 99 5.94 -4.20 7.78
C LEU A 99 5.33 -4.60 9.14
N TYR A 100 5.31 -5.90 9.40
CA TYR A 100 4.87 -6.52 10.65
C TYR A 100 6.10 -7.00 11.42
N SER A 101 6.31 -6.42 12.61
CA SER A 101 7.36 -6.78 13.56
C SER A 101 8.75 -7.03 12.93
N ASP A 102 9.11 -6.23 11.92
CA ASP A 102 10.39 -6.29 11.19
C ASP A 102 10.71 -7.57 10.40
N TRP A 103 9.82 -8.55 10.35
CA TRP A 103 10.10 -9.85 9.72
C TRP A 103 9.19 -10.21 8.54
N CYS A 104 8.05 -9.54 8.37
CA CYS A 104 7.13 -9.80 7.28
C CYS A 104 6.46 -8.53 6.75
N ILE A 105 6.53 -8.32 5.44
CA ILE A 105 5.74 -7.31 4.75
C ILE A 105 4.42 -7.96 4.31
N VAL A 106 3.33 -7.46 4.86
CA VAL A 106 1.97 -7.86 4.53
C VAL A 106 1.48 -7.06 3.33
N GLY A 107 0.90 -7.76 2.35
CA GLY A 107 0.35 -7.15 1.15
C GLY A 107 -0.85 -6.26 1.43
N GLY A 108 -0.86 -5.08 0.80
CA GLY A 108 -1.98 -4.16 0.74
C GLY A 108 -2.70 -4.20 -0.61
N ASN A 109 -3.79 -3.45 -0.71
CA ASN A 109 -4.57 -3.26 -1.93
C ASN A 109 -5.20 -1.86 -1.98
N PHE A 110 -5.70 -1.50 -3.15
CA PHE A 110 -6.58 -0.36 -3.31
C PHE A 110 -7.63 -0.64 -4.39
N GLY A 111 -8.79 -0.02 -4.29
CA GLY A 111 -9.85 -0.17 -5.28
C GLY A 111 -11.05 0.73 -5.02
N VAL A 112 -11.92 0.84 -6.03
CA VAL A 112 -13.25 1.44 -5.88
C VAL A 112 -14.24 0.41 -5.36
N ALA A 113 -15.18 0.82 -4.52
CA ALA A 113 -16.32 -0.02 -4.18
C ALA A 113 -17.50 0.18 -5.15
N LEU A 114 -17.61 1.36 -5.76
CA LEU A 114 -18.66 1.68 -6.73
C LEU A 114 -18.09 1.99 -8.11
N PRO A 115 -18.74 1.54 -9.21
CA PRO A 115 -18.29 1.79 -10.57
C PRO A 115 -18.67 3.22 -11.01
N LYS A 116 -17.89 4.22 -10.58
CA LYS A 116 -18.06 5.63 -10.96
C LYS A 116 -16.82 6.14 -11.70
N PRO A 117 -16.97 6.93 -12.78
CA PRO A 117 -15.83 7.39 -13.59
C PRO A 117 -14.73 8.09 -12.78
N SER A 118 -15.10 8.97 -11.85
CA SER A 118 -14.17 9.72 -10.99
C SER A 118 -13.33 8.81 -10.08
N GLY A 119 -13.95 7.81 -9.45
CA GLY A 119 -13.22 6.80 -8.68
C GLY A 119 -12.26 5.99 -9.55
N TYR A 120 -12.64 5.68 -10.79
CA TYR A 120 -11.77 4.99 -11.74
C TYR A 120 -10.56 5.82 -12.17
N ASP A 121 -10.69 7.14 -12.29
CA ASP A 121 -9.56 8.02 -12.61
C ASP A 121 -8.49 7.99 -11.51
N LEU A 122 -8.91 8.03 -10.24
CA LEU A 122 -8.00 7.90 -9.10
C LEU A 122 -7.34 6.51 -9.04
N VAL A 123 -8.10 5.44 -9.28
CA VAL A 123 -7.53 4.08 -9.39
C VAL A 123 -6.52 4.00 -10.53
N ALA A 124 -6.82 4.56 -11.70
CA ALA A 124 -5.93 4.55 -12.85
C ALA A 124 -4.64 5.33 -12.56
N ALA A 125 -4.75 6.48 -11.87
CA ALA A 125 -3.60 7.26 -11.40
C ALA A 125 -2.73 6.45 -10.42
N LEU A 126 -3.34 5.80 -9.43
CA LEU A 126 -2.67 4.92 -8.47
C LEU A 126 -1.96 3.76 -9.18
N GLN A 127 -2.64 3.06 -10.09
CA GLN A 127 -2.03 1.97 -10.85
C GLN A 127 -0.87 2.44 -11.73
N ARG A 128 -0.98 3.63 -12.34
CA ARG A 128 0.10 4.21 -13.15
C ARG A 128 1.31 4.56 -12.27
N ALA A 129 1.08 5.17 -11.11
CA ALA A 129 2.14 5.49 -10.15
C ALA A 129 2.83 4.21 -9.63
N VAL A 130 2.05 3.20 -9.22
CA VAL A 130 2.61 1.89 -8.81
C VAL A 130 3.42 1.25 -9.93
N ARG A 131 2.94 1.26 -11.18
CA ARG A 131 3.70 0.70 -12.31
C ARG A 131 5.00 1.45 -12.61
N ALA A 132 5.07 2.73 -12.29
CA ALA A 132 6.25 3.56 -12.50
C ALA A 132 7.31 3.33 -11.39
N GLU A 133 6.87 3.22 -10.13
CA GLU A 133 7.79 3.17 -8.99
C GLU A 133 8.11 1.73 -8.56
N PHE A 134 7.21 0.76 -8.80
CA PHE A 134 7.32 -0.59 -8.24
C PHE A 134 7.65 -1.63 -9.31
N ARG A 135 8.31 -2.70 -8.88
CA ARG A 135 8.61 -3.86 -9.73
C ARG A 135 7.50 -4.90 -9.64
N LYS A 136 7.07 -5.42 -10.78
CA LYS A 136 6.18 -6.59 -10.82
C LYS A 136 6.96 -7.88 -10.49
N VAL A 137 6.53 -8.60 -9.46
CA VAL A 137 7.06 -9.90 -9.03
C VAL A 137 5.88 -10.86 -8.90
N GLY A 138 5.83 -11.89 -9.76
CA GLY A 138 4.68 -12.78 -9.85
C GLY A 138 3.38 -12.02 -10.12
N THR A 139 2.40 -12.17 -9.22
CA THR A 139 1.09 -11.50 -9.28
C THR A 139 1.06 -10.16 -8.53
N CYS A 140 2.15 -9.76 -7.86
CA CYS A 140 2.20 -8.57 -7.02
C CYS A 140 3.13 -7.50 -7.58
N TYR A 141 2.91 -6.25 -7.16
CA TYR A 141 3.90 -5.18 -7.26
C TYR A 141 4.64 -5.03 -5.93
N VAL A 142 5.96 -4.86 -6.00
CA VAL A 142 6.86 -4.74 -4.85
C VAL A 142 7.61 -3.43 -4.97
N GLY A 143 7.47 -2.56 -3.97
CA GLY A 143 8.21 -1.30 -3.89
C GLY A 143 9.71 -1.54 -3.70
N PRO A 144 10.58 -0.59 -4.11
CA PRO A 144 12.03 -0.75 -4.01
C PRO A 144 12.52 -1.12 -2.61
N LYS A 145 12.03 -0.44 -1.56
CA LYS A 145 12.47 -0.70 -0.20
C LYS A 145 11.97 -2.04 0.32
N ALA A 146 10.72 -2.40 0.01
CA ALA A 146 10.20 -3.73 0.28
C ALA A 146 10.98 -4.84 -0.44
N TYR A 147 11.48 -4.57 -1.64
CA TYR A 147 12.32 -5.50 -2.39
C TYR A 147 13.66 -5.71 -1.69
N ASP A 148 14.33 -4.63 -1.27
CA ASP A 148 15.61 -4.70 -0.56
C ASP A 148 15.50 -5.48 0.76
N LEU A 149 14.44 -5.22 1.53
CA LEU A 149 14.15 -5.96 2.76
C LEU A 149 13.93 -7.46 2.49
N ALA A 150 13.26 -7.79 1.38
CA ALA A 150 13.07 -9.18 0.99
C ALA A 150 14.38 -9.85 0.53
N GLU A 151 15.31 -9.12 -0.08
CA GLU A 151 16.66 -9.63 -0.35
C GLU A 151 17.43 -9.92 0.95
N SER A 152 17.19 -9.17 2.03
CA SER A 152 17.77 -9.43 3.35
C SER A 152 17.03 -10.49 4.18
N GLY A 153 16.01 -11.16 3.62
CA GLY A 153 15.30 -12.27 4.25
C GLY A 153 13.96 -11.94 4.90
N VAL A 154 13.48 -10.70 4.78
CA VAL A 154 12.11 -10.34 5.20
C VAL A 154 11.09 -11.06 4.32
N ARG A 155 10.06 -11.64 4.94
CA ARG A 155 9.01 -12.37 4.22
C ARG A 155 8.11 -11.39 3.45
N LEU A 156 7.66 -11.79 2.25
CA LEU A 156 6.63 -11.09 1.49
C LEU A 156 5.37 -11.96 1.43
N ALA A 157 4.34 -11.63 2.21
CA ALA A 157 3.18 -12.50 2.36
C ALA A 157 1.86 -11.73 2.30
N ILE A 158 0.77 -12.42 1.95
CA ILE A 158 -0.60 -11.86 2.03
C ILE A 158 -1.07 -11.72 3.49
N SER A 159 -0.45 -12.47 4.40
CA SER A 159 -0.72 -12.52 5.83
C SER A 159 0.43 -13.21 6.55
N THR A 160 0.72 -12.82 7.79
CA THR A 160 1.70 -13.45 8.69
C THR A 160 1.34 -14.89 9.01
N ARG A 161 0.06 -15.25 8.91
CA ARG A 161 -0.46 -16.62 9.12
C ARG A 161 -0.32 -17.51 7.89
N ALA A 162 0.03 -16.96 6.73
CA ALA A 162 0.21 -17.76 5.52
C ALA A 162 1.43 -18.68 5.66
N ASP A 163 1.32 -19.89 5.10
CA ASP A 163 2.43 -20.83 4.99
C ASP A 163 3.61 -20.15 4.25
N PRO A 164 4.84 -20.16 4.80
CA PRO A 164 6.02 -19.61 4.14
C PRO A 164 6.28 -20.11 2.70
N LYS A 165 5.74 -21.28 2.31
CA LYS A 165 5.78 -21.78 0.93
C LYS A 165 5.00 -20.90 -0.04
N SER A 166 3.99 -20.20 0.46
CA SER A 166 3.15 -19.26 -0.29
C SER A 166 3.71 -17.84 -0.32
N ASP A 167 4.85 -17.59 0.33
CA ASP A 167 5.51 -16.29 0.27
C ASP A 167 5.91 -15.95 -1.16
N LEU A 168 5.78 -14.67 -1.51
CA LEU A 168 6.20 -14.16 -2.81
C LEU A 168 7.73 -14.26 -2.91
N ARG A 169 8.21 -15.04 -3.88
CA ARG A 169 9.65 -15.24 -4.10
C ARG A 169 10.19 -14.21 -5.08
N LEU A 170 11.25 -13.52 -4.66
CA LEU A 170 12.00 -12.63 -5.56
C LEU A 170 12.65 -13.44 -6.69
N PRO A 171 12.71 -12.90 -7.92
CA PRO A 171 13.42 -13.55 -9.01
C PRO A 171 14.92 -13.61 -8.68
N LYS A 172 15.56 -14.74 -8.98
CA LYS A 172 17.02 -14.86 -8.83
C LYS A 172 17.71 -13.75 -9.65
N ARG A 173 18.62 -12.98 -9.04
CA ARG A 173 19.50 -12.08 -9.80
C ARG A 173 20.22 -12.92 -10.85
N LYS A 174 20.05 -12.57 -12.13
CA LYS A 174 20.94 -13.10 -13.17
C LYS A 174 22.33 -12.62 -12.79
N ARG A 175 23.22 -13.53 -12.42
CA ARG A 175 24.65 -13.21 -12.30
C ARG A 175 25.07 -12.69 -13.66
N HIS A 176 25.43 -11.41 -13.76
CA HIS A 176 26.21 -10.97 -14.90
C HIS A 176 27.48 -11.83 -14.87
N ALA A 177 27.72 -12.58 -15.95
CA ALA A 177 28.98 -13.27 -16.13
C ALA A 177 30.09 -12.24 -15.96
N GLU A 178 31.05 -12.52 -15.07
CA GLU A 178 32.26 -11.72 -14.97
C GLU A 178 32.91 -11.66 -16.36
N PRO A 179 33.34 -10.47 -16.83
CA PRO A 179 34.10 -10.40 -18.06
C PRO A 179 35.34 -11.27 -17.90
N GLY A 180 35.48 -12.24 -18.82
CA GLY A 180 36.38 -13.37 -18.70
C GLY A 180 37.80 -12.98 -18.29
N SER A 181 38.33 -13.76 -17.33
CA SER A 181 39.76 -13.86 -17.11
C SER A 181 40.42 -14.29 -18.41
N VAL A 182 41.14 -13.36 -19.03
CA VAL A 182 42.06 -13.66 -20.13
C VAL A 182 43.15 -14.54 -19.55
N LEU A 183 43.13 -15.83 -19.91
CA LEU A 183 44.24 -16.74 -19.71
C LEU A 183 45.42 -16.19 -20.52
N SER A 184 46.44 -15.67 -19.83
CA SER A 184 47.73 -15.39 -20.44
C SER A 184 48.46 -16.72 -20.67
N SER A 185 48.22 -17.32 -21.83
CA SER A 185 49.15 -18.29 -22.40
C SER A 185 50.32 -17.53 -23.02
N GLY A 186 51.40 -17.41 -22.26
CA GLY A 186 52.71 -16.96 -22.75
C GLY A 186 53.72 -18.07 -22.55
N ASP A 187 53.73 -19.04 -23.48
CA ASP A 187 54.87 -19.92 -23.71
C ASP A 187 55.86 -19.19 -24.62
N SER A 188 57.10 -19.04 -24.15
CA SER A 188 58.40 -19.17 -24.87
C SER A 188 59.47 -18.30 -24.23
#